data_AF-A0A397W3C9-F1
#
_entry.id   AF-A0A397W3C9-F1
#
_cell.length_a   1.000
_cell.length_b   1.000
_cell.length_c   1.000
_cell.angle_alpha   90.00
_cell.angle_beta   90.00
_cell.angle_gamma   90.00
#
_symmetry.space_group_name_H-M   'P 1'
#
loop_
_entity.id
_entity.type
_entity.pdbx_description
1 polymer ?
#
loop_
_entity_poly.entity_id
_entity_poly.type
_entity_poly.pdbx_seq_one_letter_code
_entity_poly.pdbx_strand_id
1 'polypeptide(L)'
;MAEAQSISEILIDDTENVKNIISSLKINHGLVINAEGVRPSNDPAYLPCSQPKSRKLNMPFANSFHAALKFSTKQRDTFLFENNIDYYAVNLEHCNWISANPTGNPLTNETPVNDACLKIQCSQLELIIEKEMIKPSEEMVVEVKKALKHYNPYNELMSVFEIYGKFLPKKVILGHKIYRVTCLITDKSQLDLNIKEGERSANCMTEEYYDILNQWEKCVDLYGFDSSYFVSVDDKIIMKDEIEKWMESCNYDSLQIISWNELYPIYEIFEEPLCREIKPILGINYQPGSFNIKEKVLLSGIIPVNKPPFSYRVNFPVCFKSNNYQIFGKLLTQNGETINKVVIKFKSMDIYGFYAFVENFSTIGEHMDLQIEWILIGIPAKIGFFSMYTRNIQILGSINTSFPL
;
A
#
# COMPACT_ATOMS: atom_id res chain seq x y z
N MET A 1 -4.37 45.71 -1.45
CA MET A 1 -3.71 45.48 -0.15
C MET A 1 -4.80 45.15 0.84
N ALA A 2 -5.07 43.87 1.05
CA ALA A 2 -6.02 43.37 2.03
C ALA A 2 -5.23 42.46 2.96
N GLU A 3 -5.36 42.70 4.26
CA GLU A 3 -4.63 42.04 5.32
C GLU A 3 -4.98 40.56 5.41
N ALA A 4 -3.98 39.70 5.30
CA ALA A 4 -4.07 38.31 5.69
C ALA A 4 -4.16 38.27 7.23
N GLN A 5 -5.33 37.92 7.76
CA GLN A 5 -5.46 37.57 9.18
C GLN A 5 -4.70 36.27 9.44
N SER A 6 -3.57 36.43 10.13
CA SER A 6 -2.78 35.35 10.72
C SER A 6 -3.65 34.53 11.66
N ILE A 7 -3.85 33.25 11.33
CA ILE A 7 -4.44 32.26 12.24
C ILE A 7 -3.38 31.99 13.32
N SER A 8 -3.60 32.53 14.52
CA SER A 8 -2.77 32.27 15.69
C SER A 8 -2.73 30.78 16.02
N GLU A 9 -1.53 30.22 16.15
CA GLU A 9 -1.28 28.89 16.71
C GLU A 9 -1.78 28.83 18.16
N ILE A 10 -2.98 28.29 18.36
CA ILE A 10 -3.44 27.88 19.69
C ILE A 10 -3.10 26.40 19.82
N LEU A 11 -1.89 26.13 20.34
CA LEU A 11 -1.53 24.83 20.88
C LEU A 11 -2.47 24.54 22.05
N ILE A 12 -3.19 23.43 21.97
CA ILE A 12 -4.02 22.95 23.08
C ILE A 12 -3.09 22.38 24.15
N ASP A 13 -3.08 22.97 25.34
CA ASP A 13 -2.46 22.41 26.54
C ASP A 13 -3.48 21.58 27.34
N ASP A 14 -4.23 20.72 26.64
CA ASP A 14 -5.23 19.78 27.21
C ASP A 14 -4.77 18.36 26.93
N THR A 15 -3.64 18.06 27.56
CA THR A 15 -2.83 16.85 27.36
C THR A 15 -3.59 15.56 27.69
N GLU A 16 -4.58 15.61 28.58
CA GLU A 16 -5.39 14.46 28.97
C GLU A 16 -6.47 14.14 27.92
N ASN A 17 -7.06 15.18 27.31
CA ASN A 17 -8.08 15.03 26.27
C ASN A 17 -7.51 14.39 24.99
N VAL A 18 -6.33 14.83 24.54
CA VAL A 18 -5.67 14.24 23.35
C VAL A 18 -5.31 12.77 23.56
N LYS A 19 -4.86 12.37 24.77
CA LYS A 19 -4.60 10.96 25.09
C LYS A 19 -5.86 10.11 25.04
N ASN A 20 -6.97 10.62 25.58
CA ASN A 20 -8.26 9.93 25.55
C ASN A 20 -8.76 9.75 24.11
N ILE A 21 -8.60 10.77 23.25
CA ILE A 21 -8.93 10.71 21.83
C ILE A 21 -8.11 9.63 21.10
N ILE A 22 -6.80 9.57 21.32
CA ILE A 22 -5.94 8.53 20.71
C ILE A 22 -6.42 7.13 21.08
N SER A 23 -6.70 6.92 22.37
CA SER A 23 -7.12 5.62 22.88
C SER A 23 -8.52 5.24 22.39
N SER A 24 -9.48 6.17 22.39
CA SER A 24 -10.87 5.89 22.00
C SER A 24 -10.98 5.63 20.49
N LEU A 25 -10.20 6.34 19.68
CA LEU A 25 -10.18 6.21 18.23
C LEU A 25 -9.15 5.19 17.72
N LYS A 26 -8.43 4.51 18.62
CA LYS A 26 -7.41 3.50 18.31
C LYS A 26 -6.33 4.03 17.33
N ILE A 27 -5.90 5.28 17.49
CA ILE A 27 -4.92 5.92 16.59
C ILE A 27 -3.53 5.25 16.67
N ASN A 28 -3.25 4.53 17.76
CA ASN A 28 -2.03 3.73 17.91
C ASN A 28 -2.10 2.33 17.28
N HIS A 29 -3.23 1.98 16.68
CA HIS A 29 -3.40 0.76 15.88
C HIS A 29 -3.04 1.06 14.43
N GLY A 30 -2.45 0.08 13.74
CA GLY A 30 -2.25 0.19 12.31
C GLY A 30 -3.56 0.04 11.55
N LEU A 31 -3.60 0.53 10.32
CA LEU A 31 -4.75 0.41 9.43
C LEU A 31 -4.62 -0.87 8.63
N VAL A 32 -5.56 -1.78 8.81
CA VAL A 32 -5.78 -2.91 7.91
C VAL A 32 -6.57 -2.39 6.72
N ILE A 33 -5.98 -2.50 5.53
CA ILE A 33 -6.58 -2.06 4.26
C ILE A 33 -6.72 -3.29 3.37
N ASN A 34 -7.95 -3.58 2.96
CA ASN A 34 -8.29 -4.68 2.07
C ASN A 34 -9.56 -4.34 1.26
N ALA A 35 -10.08 -5.31 0.49
CA ALA A 35 -11.26 -5.10 -0.36
C ALA A 35 -12.56 -4.79 0.42
N GLU A 36 -12.63 -5.12 1.71
CA GLU A 36 -13.79 -4.85 2.57
C GLU A 36 -13.77 -3.42 3.13
N GLY A 37 -12.63 -2.73 3.06
CA GLY A 37 -12.48 -1.36 3.54
C GLY A 37 -11.23 -1.15 4.39
N VAL A 38 -11.33 -0.17 5.29
CA VAL A 38 -10.27 0.26 6.19
C VAL A 38 -10.75 0.14 7.62
N ARG A 39 -9.97 -0.56 8.45
CA ARG A 39 -10.25 -0.68 9.88
C ARG A 39 -8.96 -0.62 10.69
N PRO A 40 -9.03 -0.16 11.95
CA PRO A 40 -7.94 -0.35 12.90
C PRO A 40 -7.63 -1.86 13.07
N SER A 41 -6.35 -2.16 13.24
CA SER A 41 -5.85 -3.48 13.59
C SER A 41 -6.38 -3.92 14.96
N ASN A 42 -6.35 -5.22 15.23
CA ASN A 42 -6.77 -5.73 16.54
C ASN A 42 -5.74 -5.38 17.61
N ASP A 43 -4.46 -5.46 17.26
CA ASP A 43 -3.35 -5.18 18.17
C ASP A 43 -2.73 -3.80 17.89
N PRO A 44 -2.27 -3.09 18.92
CA PRO A 44 -1.56 -1.83 18.75
C PRO A 44 -0.23 -2.08 18.04
N ALA A 45 0.05 -1.28 17.01
CA ALA A 45 1.31 -1.38 16.28
C ALA A 45 2.47 -0.71 17.03
N TYR A 46 2.15 0.29 17.85
CA TYR A 46 3.14 1.03 18.62
C TYR A 46 2.60 1.52 19.96
N LEU A 47 3.52 1.80 20.87
CA LEU A 47 3.24 2.55 22.09
C LEU A 47 3.78 3.98 21.89
N PRO A 48 2.95 5.03 22.11
CA PRO A 48 3.40 6.40 21.94
C PRO A 48 4.43 6.75 23.03
N CYS A 49 5.63 7.17 22.63
CA CYS A 49 6.67 7.63 23.55
C CYS A 49 6.48 9.10 24.00
N SER A 50 5.64 9.85 23.29
CA SER A 50 5.29 11.25 23.58
C SER A 50 3.87 11.56 23.07
N GLN A 51 3.40 12.81 23.20
CA GLN A 51 2.05 13.22 22.78
C GLN A 51 2.01 13.84 21.37
N PRO A 52 1.04 13.47 20.52
CA PRO A 52 1.00 13.95 19.16
C PRO A 52 0.76 15.45 19.16
N LYS A 53 1.29 16.12 18.15
CA LYS A 53 1.01 17.53 17.94
C LYS A 53 -0.45 17.65 17.51
N SER A 54 -1.16 18.61 18.09
CA SER A 54 -2.56 18.84 17.77
C SER A 54 -2.77 20.29 17.36
N ARG A 55 -3.57 20.51 16.32
CA ARG A 55 -3.94 21.83 15.83
C ARG A 55 -5.46 21.94 15.73
N LYS A 56 -6.06 22.93 16.42
CA LYS A 56 -7.47 23.28 16.20
C LYS A 56 -7.62 23.91 14.81
N LEU A 57 -8.62 23.46 14.08
CA LEU A 57 -8.92 23.95 12.73
C LEU A 57 -10.10 24.91 12.79
N ASN A 58 -11.32 24.38 12.86
CA ASN A 58 -12.54 25.17 12.91
C ASN A 58 -13.35 24.87 14.18
N MET A 59 -14.07 25.87 14.66
CA MET A 59 -15.19 25.67 15.58
C MET A 59 -16.45 25.33 14.77
N PRO A 60 -17.34 24.42 15.25
CA PRO A 60 -18.51 23.96 14.50
C PRO A 60 -19.60 25.04 14.46
N PHE A 61 -19.43 26.02 13.58
CA PHE A 61 -20.48 26.92 13.15
C PHE A 61 -20.97 26.51 11.76
N ALA A 62 -22.19 26.82 11.34
CA ALA A 62 -22.73 26.37 10.04
C ALA A 62 -21.78 26.66 8.84
N ASN A 63 -21.10 27.81 8.85
CA ASN A 63 -20.16 28.21 7.79
C ASN A 63 -18.80 27.47 7.83
N SER A 64 -18.55 26.67 8.86
CA SER A 64 -17.35 25.81 9.00
C SER A 64 -17.51 24.44 8.34
N PHE A 65 -18.73 24.11 7.91
CA PHE A 65 -18.99 22.90 7.16
C PHE A 65 -18.71 23.14 5.68
N HIS A 66 -18.09 22.15 5.04
CA HIS A 66 -17.80 22.16 3.62
C HIS A 66 -18.51 20.98 2.96
N ALA A 67 -19.27 21.27 1.90
CA ALA A 67 -19.78 20.25 1.01
C ALA A 67 -18.80 20.06 -0.15
N ALA A 68 -18.59 18.81 -0.57
CA ALA A 68 -17.80 18.50 -1.74
C ALA A 68 -18.43 17.38 -2.56
N LEU A 69 -18.58 17.61 -3.86
CA LEU A 69 -19.05 16.65 -4.85
C LEU A 69 -17.87 16.27 -5.75
N LYS A 70 -17.62 14.97 -5.85
CA LYS A 70 -16.57 14.38 -6.67
C LYS A 70 -17.16 13.27 -7.54
N PHE A 71 -16.75 13.23 -8.80
CA PHE A 71 -17.02 12.11 -9.69
C PHE A 71 -15.75 11.27 -9.81
N SER A 72 -15.87 9.99 -9.47
CA SER A 72 -14.76 9.03 -9.50
C SER A 72 -14.82 8.23 -10.78
N THR A 73 -13.69 8.18 -11.49
CA THR A 73 -13.55 7.42 -12.74
C THR A 73 -12.81 6.08 -12.55
N LYS A 74 -12.25 5.87 -11.36
CA LYS A 74 -11.50 4.67 -10.98
C LYS A 74 -12.01 4.13 -9.65
N GLN A 75 -12.12 2.79 -9.53
CA GLN A 75 -12.61 2.13 -8.32
C GLN A 75 -11.83 2.51 -7.05
N ARG A 76 -10.51 2.75 -7.19
CA ARG A 76 -9.68 3.30 -6.11
C ARG A 76 -10.22 4.62 -5.57
N ASP A 77 -10.61 5.54 -6.43
CA ASP A 77 -10.96 6.90 -6.01
C ASP A 77 -12.25 6.90 -5.16
N THR A 78 -13.17 5.99 -5.48
CA THR A 78 -14.35 5.65 -4.67
C THR A 78 -13.94 5.02 -3.34
N PHE A 79 -13.07 4.01 -3.38
CA PHE A 79 -12.58 3.34 -2.16
C PHE A 79 -11.95 4.33 -1.17
N LEU A 80 -11.10 5.23 -1.65
CA LEU A 80 -10.45 6.26 -0.82
C LEU A 80 -11.51 7.18 -0.18
N PHE A 81 -12.51 7.59 -0.96
CA PHE A 81 -13.57 8.49 -0.49
C PHE A 81 -14.42 7.85 0.62
N GLU A 82 -14.86 6.60 0.43
CA GLU A 82 -15.67 5.85 1.39
C GLU A 82 -14.91 5.58 2.68
N ASN A 83 -13.60 5.31 2.57
CA ASN A 83 -12.77 4.95 3.72
C ASN A 83 -12.06 6.15 4.36
N ASN A 84 -12.50 7.38 4.04
CA ASN A 84 -11.95 8.60 4.60
C ASN A 84 -10.43 8.74 4.38
N ILE A 85 -9.87 8.25 3.27
CA ILE A 85 -8.44 8.40 2.95
C ILE A 85 -8.29 9.55 1.97
N ASP A 86 -7.42 10.52 2.30
CA ASP A 86 -7.08 11.58 1.36
C ASP A 86 -6.38 11.00 0.13
N TYR A 87 -6.64 11.58 -1.05
CA TYR A 87 -6.08 11.10 -2.31
C TYR A 87 -4.55 11.05 -2.30
N TYR A 88 -3.91 11.97 -1.57
CA TYR A 88 -2.45 12.08 -1.45
C TYR A 88 -1.90 11.44 -0.19
N ALA A 89 -2.73 10.75 0.61
CA ALA A 89 -2.32 10.18 1.89
C ALA A 89 -1.21 9.14 1.77
N VAL A 90 -1.12 8.47 0.62
CA VAL A 90 -0.10 7.47 0.35
C VAL A 90 0.56 7.76 -0.99
N ASN A 91 1.89 7.60 -1.04
CA ASN A 91 2.58 7.57 -2.33
C ASN A 91 2.23 6.26 -3.05
N LEU A 92 1.40 6.37 -4.09
CA LEU A 92 0.86 5.26 -4.87
C LEU A 92 1.93 4.39 -5.52
N GLU A 93 3.07 4.97 -5.90
CA GLU A 93 4.20 4.21 -6.46
C GLU A 93 4.72 3.17 -5.47
N HIS A 94 4.47 3.39 -4.18
CA HIS A 94 4.88 2.55 -3.05
C HIS A 94 3.73 1.80 -2.39
N CYS A 95 2.56 1.65 -3.00
CA CYS A 95 1.46 0.82 -2.46
C CYS A 95 1.49 -0.64 -2.96
N ASN A 96 2.31 -0.93 -3.97
CA ASN A 96 2.33 -2.23 -4.65
C ASN A 96 2.80 -3.41 -3.78
N TRP A 97 3.39 -3.15 -2.61
CA TRP A 97 3.88 -4.21 -1.72
C TRP A 97 2.75 -4.93 -0.97
N ILE A 98 1.58 -4.29 -0.83
CA ILE A 98 0.43 -4.81 -0.08
C ILE A 98 -0.18 -6.06 -0.71
N SER A 99 -0.07 -6.18 -2.03
CA SER A 99 -0.59 -7.33 -2.77
C SER A 99 0.32 -7.67 -3.94
N ALA A 100 0.61 -8.96 -4.10
CA ALA A 100 1.29 -9.48 -5.28
C ALA A 100 0.46 -9.31 -6.58
N ASN A 101 -0.86 -9.14 -6.45
CA ASN A 101 -1.79 -8.92 -7.55
C ASN A 101 -2.37 -7.48 -7.49
N PRO A 102 -2.11 -6.63 -8.50
CA PRO A 102 -2.58 -5.24 -8.52
C PRO A 102 -4.10 -5.07 -8.38
N THR A 103 -4.91 -5.97 -8.95
CA THR A 103 -6.39 -5.88 -8.86
C THR A 103 -6.93 -6.22 -7.47
N GLY A 104 -6.16 -6.94 -6.65
CA GLY A 104 -6.51 -7.23 -5.27
C GLY A 104 -6.16 -6.10 -4.29
N ASN A 105 -5.46 -5.07 -4.74
CA ASN A 105 -5.12 -3.92 -3.91
C ASN A 105 -6.08 -2.76 -4.18
N PRO A 106 -6.98 -2.42 -3.24
CA PRO A 106 -7.96 -1.35 -3.44
C PRO A 106 -7.29 0.01 -3.65
N LEU A 107 -6.07 0.22 -3.12
CA LEU A 107 -5.31 1.47 -3.26
C LEU A 107 -4.70 1.66 -4.66
N THR A 108 -4.68 0.62 -5.50
CA THR A 108 -4.11 0.69 -6.87
C THR A 108 -5.08 0.16 -7.91
N ASN A 109 -6.36 -0.04 -7.57
CA ASN A 109 -7.34 -0.59 -8.47
C ASN A 109 -7.85 0.47 -9.46
N GLU A 110 -7.36 0.40 -10.69
CA GLU A 110 -7.70 1.34 -11.77
C GLU A 110 -8.89 0.91 -12.63
N THR A 111 -9.68 -0.06 -12.17
CA THR A 111 -10.91 -0.47 -12.87
C THR A 111 -11.83 0.75 -13.07
N PRO A 112 -12.29 1.01 -14.30
CA PRO A 112 -13.16 2.15 -14.58
C PRO A 112 -14.50 2.05 -13.84
N VAL A 113 -14.93 3.17 -13.27
CA VAL A 113 -16.25 3.36 -12.64
C VAL A 113 -16.78 4.75 -13.01
N ASN A 114 -18.04 5.03 -12.69
CA ASN A 114 -18.64 6.36 -12.87
C ASN A 114 -19.34 6.80 -11.57
N ASP A 115 -18.65 6.70 -10.44
CA ASP A 115 -19.31 6.91 -9.15
C ASP A 115 -19.44 8.39 -8.84
N ALA A 116 -20.58 8.80 -8.31
CA ALA A 116 -20.76 10.14 -7.75
C ALA A 116 -20.61 10.05 -6.23
N CYS A 117 -19.82 10.95 -5.66
CA CYS A 117 -19.47 10.98 -4.24
C CYS A 117 -19.75 12.37 -3.67
N LEU A 118 -20.69 12.49 -2.73
CA LEU A 118 -21.00 13.74 -2.03
C LEU A 118 -20.64 13.60 -0.55
N LYS A 119 -19.89 14.56 0.00
CA LYS A 119 -19.61 14.65 1.44
C LYS A 119 -19.96 16.03 1.96
N ILE A 120 -20.39 16.10 3.21
CA ILE A 120 -20.51 17.32 4.01
C ILE A 120 -19.72 17.08 5.29
N GLN A 121 -18.75 17.95 5.58
CA GLN A 121 -17.86 17.73 6.72
C GLN A 121 -17.46 19.04 7.42
N CYS A 122 -17.17 18.94 8.72
CA CYS A 122 -16.55 20.00 9.52
C CYS A 122 -15.25 19.45 10.13
N SER A 123 -14.11 20.01 9.72
CA SER A 123 -12.80 19.66 10.26
C SER A 123 -12.49 20.48 11.50
N GLN A 124 -12.26 19.83 12.64
CA GLN A 124 -12.15 20.53 13.93
C GLN A 124 -10.77 20.38 14.58
N LEU A 125 -10.14 19.22 14.43
CA LEU A 125 -8.85 18.92 15.04
C LEU A 125 -7.96 18.17 14.05
N GLU A 126 -6.75 18.65 13.85
CA GLU A 126 -5.69 17.92 13.16
C GLU A 126 -4.75 17.32 14.20
N LEU A 127 -4.47 16.02 14.08
CA LEU A 127 -3.45 15.32 14.84
C LEU A 127 -2.28 14.96 13.93
N ILE A 128 -1.07 15.29 14.37
CA ILE A 128 0.18 14.99 13.68
C ILE A 128 0.99 14.06 14.58
N ILE A 129 1.25 12.86 14.07
CA ILE A 129 1.99 11.80 14.74
C ILE A 129 3.36 11.75 14.09
N GLU A 130 4.35 12.31 14.78
CA GLU A 130 5.71 12.34 14.26
C GLU A 130 6.36 10.96 14.39
N LYS A 131 7.30 10.64 13.51
CA LYS A 131 7.91 9.31 13.48
C LYS A 131 8.66 9.00 14.78
N GLU A 132 9.26 10.01 15.38
CA GLU A 132 10.02 9.97 16.64
C GLU A 132 9.16 9.52 17.83
N MET A 133 7.84 9.65 17.69
CA MET A 133 6.86 9.25 18.69
C MET A 133 6.53 7.76 18.66
N ILE A 134 6.78 7.13 17.51
CA ILE A 134 6.34 5.78 17.21
C ILE A 134 7.45 4.82 17.61
N LYS A 135 7.21 4.06 18.67
CA LYS A 135 8.03 2.90 19.01
C LYS A 135 7.23 1.63 18.72
N PRO A 136 7.60 0.85 17.68
CA PRO A 136 6.93 -0.41 17.38
C PRO A 136 6.88 -1.32 18.61
N SER A 137 5.80 -2.10 18.76
CA SER A 137 5.71 -3.07 19.86
C SER A 137 6.82 -4.12 19.77
N GLU A 138 7.31 -4.57 20.92
CA GLU A 138 8.41 -5.55 20.98
C GLU A 138 7.99 -6.88 20.34
N GLU A 139 6.73 -7.26 20.51
CA GLU A 139 6.11 -8.44 19.91
C GLU A 139 6.14 -8.36 18.37
N MET A 140 5.71 -7.22 17.80
CA MET A 140 5.73 -7.02 16.35
C MET A 140 7.16 -7.08 15.79
N VAL A 141 8.13 -6.49 16.49
CA VAL A 141 9.55 -6.55 16.09
C VAL A 141 10.06 -7.99 16.07
N VAL A 142 9.69 -8.80 17.08
CA VAL A 142 10.06 -10.23 17.15
C VAL A 142 9.44 -11.01 16.00
N GLU A 143 8.15 -10.82 15.73
CA GLU A 143 7.45 -11.52 14.64
C GLU A 143 7.98 -11.14 13.26
N VAL A 144 8.30 -9.86 13.03
CA VAL A 144 8.97 -9.43 11.80
C VAL A 144 10.34 -10.11 11.65
N LYS A 145 11.17 -10.14 12.70
CA LYS A 145 12.47 -10.82 12.65
C LYS A 145 12.34 -12.32 12.37
N LYS A 146 11.28 -12.98 12.85
CA LYS A 146 10.97 -14.38 12.51
C LYS A 146 10.56 -14.52 11.05
N ALA A 147 9.65 -13.66 10.58
CA ALA A 147 9.19 -13.64 9.20
C ALA A 147 10.36 -13.50 8.20
N LEU A 148 11.31 -12.61 8.50
CA LEU A 148 12.52 -12.42 7.68
C LEU A 148 13.39 -13.68 7.57
N LYS A 149 13.41 -14.55 8.59
CA LYS A 149 14.20 -15.81 8.57
C LYS A 149 13.48 -16.95 7.84
N HIS A 150 12.20 -16.79 7.54
CA HIS A 150 11.42 -17.81 6.85
C HIS A 150 11.85 -17.93 5.37
N TYR A 151 11.63 -19.12 4.78
CA TYR A 151 11.93 -19.34 3.36
C TYR A 151 10.99 -18.55 2.45
N ASN A 152 9.77 -18.26 2.92
CA ASN A 152 8.75 -17.46 2.26
C ASN A 152 8.51 -16.14 3.01
N PRO A 153 9.51 -15.24 3.07
CA PRO A 153 9.46 -14.11 3.99
C PRO A 153 8.39 -13.08 3.63
N TYR A 154 8.02 -12.94 2.34
CA TYR A 154 6.98 -12.00 1.92
C TYR A 154 5.62 -12.34 2.56
N ASN A 155 5.18 -13.60 2.48
CA ASN A 155 3.87 -13.98 3.00
C ASN A 155 3.84 -13.96 4.54
N GLU A 156 4.96 -14.31 5.20
CA GLU A 156 5.06 -14.17 6.65
C GLU A 156 4.97 -12.70 7.08
N LEU A 157 5.65 -11.78 6.39
CA LEU A 157 5.53 -10.35 6.65
C LEU A 157 4.09 -9.86 6.43
N MET A 158 3.42 -10.29 5.36
CA MET A 158 2.01 -9.94 5.13
C MET A 158 1.10 -10.44 6.25
N SER A 159 1.38 -11.63 6.80
CA SER A 159 0.63 -12.19 7.93
C SER A 159 0.80 -11.35 9.19
N VAL A 160 2.03 -10.88 9.46
CA VAL A 160 2.30 -9.94 10.56
C VAL A 160 1.56 -8.62 10.34
N PHE A 161 1.59 -8.06 9.13
CA PHE A 161 0.93 -6.78 8.83
C PHE A 161 -0.60 -6.89 8.74
N GLU A 162 -1.18 -8.07 8.60
CA GLU A 162 -2.63 -8.25 8.74
C GLU A 162 -3.07 -8.20 10.22
N ILE A 163 -2.17 -8.56 11.15
CA ILE A 163 -2.39 -8.47 12.59
C ILE A 163 -2.24 -7.03 13.09
N TYR A 164 -1.15 -6.36 12.70
CA TYR A 164 -0.79 -5.02 13.21
C TYR A 164 -1.19 -3.86 12.30
N GLY A 165 -1.69 -4.14 11.09
CA GLY A 165 -2.00 -3.15 10.07
C GLY A 165 -0.88 -2.97 9.04
N LYS A 166 -1.22 -2.38 7.89
CA LYS A 166 -0.32 -2.11 6.76
C LYS A 166 0.19 -0.68 6.74
N PHE A 167 -0.57 0.23 7.33
CA PHE A 167 -0.24 1.64 7.43
C PHE A 167 -0.43 2.15 8.85
N LEU A 168 0.20 3.27 9.15
CA LEU A 168 -0.01 4.02 10.37
C LEU A 168 -0.38 5.45 10.05
N PRO A 169 -1.27 6.06 10.84
CA PRO A 169 -1.57 7.47 10.68
C PRO A 169 -0.34 8.33 10.96
N LYS A 170 -0.04 9.23 10.03
CA LYS A 170 0.91 10.33 10.22
C LYS A 170 0.17 11.63 10.50
N LYS A 171 -0.91 11.87 9.75
CA LYS A 171 -1.79 13.04 9.92
C LYS A 171 -3.24 12.60 9.83
N VAL A 172 -4.02 12.96 10.83
CA VAL A 172 -5.43 12.59 10.96
C VAL A 172 -6.25 13.84 11.19
N ILE A 173 -7.37 13.96 10.48
CA ILE A 173 -8.35 15.02 10.72
C ILE A 173 -9.55 14.41 11.44
N LEU A 174 -9.87 15.02 12.56
CA LEU A 174 -11.02 14.71 13.37
C LEU A 174 -12.09 15.78 13.24
N GLY A 175 -13.35 15.35 13.29
CA GLY A 175 -14.50 16.22 13.16
C GLY A 175 -15.77 15.42 12.92
N HIS A 176 -16.64 15.98 12.09
CA HIS A 176 -17.93 15.39 11.72
C HIS A 176 -18.05 15.30 10.20
N LYS A 177 -18.52 14.16 9.70
CA LYS A 177 -18.74 13.93 8.27
C LYS A 177 -19.99 13.10 8.06
N ILE A 178 -20.80 13.53 7.11
CA ILE A 178 -21.81 12.71 6.44
C ILE A 178 -21.47 12.62 4.97
N TYR A 179 -21.80 11.52 4.34
CA TYR A 179 -21.49 11.31 2.94
C TYR A 179 -22.49 10.37 2.28
N ARG A 180 -22.42 10.34 0.95
CA ARG A 180 -23.13 9.39 0.12
C ARG A 180 -22.30 9.09 -1.12
N VAL A 181 -22.32 7.81 -1.49
CA VAL A 181 -21.71 7.31 -2.73
C VAL A 181 -22.79 6.61 -3.54
N THR A 182 -22.79 6.86 -4.83
CA THR A 182 -23.74 6.27 -5.76
C THR A 182 -22.98 5.71 -6.95
N CYS A 183 -23.12 4.40 -7.17
CA CYS A 183 -22.49 3.70 -8.29
C CYS A 183 -23.33 3.87 -9.57
N LEU A 184 -22.94 4.77 -10.46
CA LEU A 184 -23.66 4.96 -11.72
C LEU A 184 -23.28 3.83 -12.68
N ILE A 185 -24.26 3.05 -13.10
CA ILE A 185 -24.04 1.89 -13.98
C ILE A 185 -23.54 2.38 -15.35
N THR A 186 -22.42 1.83 -15.79
CA THR A 186 -21.66 2.18 -17.00
C THR A 186 -22.36 1.88 -18.34
N ASP A 187 -23.54 1.26 -18.34
CA ASP A 187 -24.23 0.82 -19.56
C ASP A 187 -24.99 1.92 -20.30
N LYS A 188 -25.12 3.13 -19.74
CA LYS A 188 -25.73 4.26 -20.46
C LYS A 188 -24.65 5.08 -21.16
N SER A 189 -24.68 5.01 -22.50
CA SER A 189 -23.98 5.90 -23.43
C SER A 189 -23.84 7.30 -22.85
N GLN A 190 -22.59 7.73 -22.66
CA GLN A 190 -22.13 9.08 -22.31
C GLN A 190 -23.26 10.08 -22.15
N LEU A 191 -23.69 10.24 -20.90
CA LEU A 191 -24.59 11.32 -20.55
C LEU A 191 -23.78 12.62 -20.66
N ASP A 192 -24.20 13.52 -21.54
CA ASP A 192 -23.80 14.94 -21.60
C ASP A 192 -24.31 15.66 -20.34
N LEU A 193 -23.92 15.18 -19.18
CA LEU A 193 -23.89 16.01 -18.01
C LEU A 193 -22.71 16.95 -18.27
N ASN A 194 -22.99 18.25 -18.41
CA ASN A 194 -21.98 19.31 -18.27
C ASN A 194 -21.40 19.33 -16.82
N ILE A 195 -21.11 18.15 -16.27
CA ILE A 195 -20.32 17.95 -15.07
C ILE A 195 -18.92 18.33 -15.49
N LYS A 196 -18.45 19.45 -14.95
CA LYS A 196 -17.03 19.74 -14.96
C LYS A 196 -16.34 18.59 -14.22
N GLU A 197 -15.54 17.81 -14.93
CA GLU A 197 -14.64 16.85 -14.29
C GLU A 197 -13.85 17.58 -13.20
N GLY A 198 -13.86 17.05 -11.98
CA GLY A 198 -13.18 17.64 -10.82
C GLY A 198 -14.01 17.60 -9.54
N GLU A 199 -13.33 17.80 -8.41
CA GLU A 199 -13.98 18.01 -7.11
C GLU A 199 -14.46 19.47 -7.03
N ARG A 200 -15.76 19.66 -6.79
CA ARG A 200 -16.34 20.96 -6.47
C ARG A 200 -16.56 21.01 -4.97
N SER A 201 -16.18 22.10 -4.32
CA SER A 201 -16.42 22.29 -2.90
C SER A 201 -16.91 23.70 -2.59
N ALA A 202 -17.73 23.83 -1.55
CA ALA A 202 -18.26 25.11 -1.08
C ALA A 202 -18.54 25.04 0.43
N ASN A 203 -18.51 26.21 1.09
CA ASN A 203 -18.98 26.33 2.46
C ASN A 203 -20.50 26.11 2.49
N CYS A 204 -21.00 25.44 3.51
CA CYS A 204 -22.44 25.23 3.68
C CYS A 204 -23.17 26.57 3.86
N MET A 205 -24.46 26.59 3.52
CA MET A 205 -25.32 27.78 3.53
C MET A 205 -24.97 28.88 2.53
N THR A 206 -24.12 28.58 1.54
CA THR A 206 -23.85 29.46 0.39
C THR A 206 -24.69 29.06 -0.83
N GLU A 207 -24.81 29.94 -1.82
CA GLU A 207 -25.47 29.60 -3.10
C GLU A 207 -24.77 28.42 -3.80
N GLU A 208 -23.44 28.37 -3.74
CA GLU A 208 -22.64 27.29 -4.32
C GLU A 208 -22.89 25.94 -3.65
N TYR A 209 -23.14 25.92 -2.33
CA TYR A 209 -23.55 24.72 -1.61
C TYR A 209 -24.87 24.16 -2.12
N TYR A 210 -25.88 25.01 -2.29
CA TYR A 210 -27.18 24.57 -2.83
C TYR A 210 -27.06 24.12 -4.30
N ASP A 211 -26.19 24.73 -5.10
CA ASP A 211 -25.89 24.27 -6.46
C ASP A 211 -25.23 22.87 -6.46
N ILE A 212 -24.31 22.60 -5.53
CA ILE A 212 -23.71 21.27 -5.35
C ILE A 212 -24.77 20.22 -5.01
N LEU A 213 -25.66 20.50 -4.05
CA LEU A 213 -26.74 19.59 -3.68
C LEU A 213 -27.70 19.33 -4.84
N ASN A 214 -28.13 20.37 -5.55
CA ASN A 214 -29.03 20.24 -6.69
C ASN A 214 -28.39 19.43 -7.83
N GLN A 215 -27.09 19.56 -8.06
CA GLN A 215 -26.37 18.75 -9.04
C GLN A 215 -26.28 17.29 -8.63
N TRP A 216 -25.97 17.03 -7.36
CA TRP A 216 -25.99 15.69 -6.80
C TRP A 216 -27.36 15.03 -7.02
N GLU A 217 -28.44 15.70 -6.65
CA GLU A 217 -29.81 15.17 -6.80
C GLU A 217 -30.15 14.85 -8.24
N LYS A 218 -29.87 15.77 -9.17
CA LYS A 218 -30.05 15.50 -10.60
C LYS A 218 -29.28 14.24 -11.03
N CYS A 219 -28.04 14.06 -10.57
CA CYS A 219 -27.24 12.89 -10.90
C CYS A 219 -27.83 11.60 -10.34
N VAL A 220 -28.29 11.61 -9.10
CA VAL A 220 -28.81 10.43 -8.39
C VAL A 220 -30.20 10.04 -8.92
N ASP A 221 -31.07 11.01 -9.14
CA ASP A 221 -32.44 10.83 -9.65
C ASP A 221 -32.45 10.20 -11.06
N LEU A 222 -31.49 10.56 -11.91
CA LEU A 222 -31.34 9.99 -13.27
C LEU A 222 -31.17 8.48 -13.29
N TYR A 223 -30.67 7.90 -12.20
CA TYR A 223 -30.41 6.47 -12.06
C TYR A 223 -31.36 5.81 -11.05
N GLY A 224 -32.36 6.56 -10.54
CA GLY A 224 -33.38 6.03 -9.63
C GLY A 224 -32.85 5.68 -8.23
N PHE A 225 -31.74 6.29 -7.83
CA PHE A 225 -31.24 6.17 -6.46
C PHE A 225 -32.02 7.13 -5.56
N ASP A 226 -32.16 6.76 -4.29
CA ASP A 226 -32.70 7.65 -3.28
C ASP A 226 -31.71 8.80 -3.04
N SER A 227 -32.18 10.04 -2.93
CA SER A 227 -31.36 11.22 -2.63
C SER A 227 -31.68 11.82 -1.25
N SER A 228 -32.61 11.22 -0.51
CA SER A 228 -33.22 11.78 0.70
C SER A 228 -32.39 11.62 1.98
N TYR A 229 -31.27 10.91 1.96
CA TYR A 229 -30.48 10.63 3.15
C TYR A 229 -28.97 10.65 2.91
N PHE A 230 -28.22 10.70 4.00
CA PHE A 230 -26.77 10.57 4.07
C PHE A 230 -26.39 9.55 5.15
N VAL A 231 -25.15 9.10 5.12
CA VAL A 231 -24.58 8.19 6.13
C VAL A 231 -23.44 8.90 6.85
N SER A 232 -23.42 8.87 8.18
CA SER A 232 -22.31 9.36 8.99
C SER A 232 -21.16 8.36 9.06
N VAL A 233 -20.01 8.76 9.62
CA VAL A 233 -18.85 7.85 9.80
C VAL A 233 -19.15 6.70 10.77
N ASP A 234 -20.12 6.87 11.68
CA ASP A 234 -20.63 5.83 12.59
C ASP A 234 -21.91 5.14 12.10
N ASP A 235 -22.13 5.13 10.78
CA ASP A 235 -23.21 4.42 10.08
C ASP A 235 -24.63 4.87 10.44
N LYS A 236 -24.80 6.07 10.99
CA LYS A 236 -26.14 6.64 11.24
C LYS A 236 -26.69 7.26 9.96
N ILE A 237 -27.97 7.04 9.73
CA ILE A 237 -28.72 7.64 8.64
C ILE A 237 -29.16 9.05 9.06
N ILE A 238 -28.82 10.04 8.25
CA ILE A 238 -29.23 11.44 8.43
C ILE A 238 -30.10 11.85 7.24
N MET A 239 -31.35 12.22 7.48
CA MET A 239 -32.23 12.66 6.39
C MET A 239 -31.79 14.04 5.87
N LYS A 240 -32.05 14.33 4.60
CA LYS A 240 -31.64 15.58 3.93
C LYS A 240 -32.21 16.81 4.63
N ASP A 241 -33.47 16.75 5.06
CA ASP A 241 -34.14 17.80 5.81
C ASP A 241 -33.63 17.94 7.26
N GLU A 242 -32.86 16.96 7.75
CA GLU A 242 -32.24 16.99 9.08
C GLU A 242 -30.76 17.44 9.06
N ILE A 243 -30.19 17.78 7.90
CA ILE A 243 -28.77 18.18 7.79
C ILE A 243 -28.44 19.37 8.70
N GLU A 244 -29.29 20.39 8.75
CA GLU A 244 -29.05 21.58 9.58
C GLU A 244 -29.04 21.23 11.07
N LYS A 245 -30.03 20.44 11.50
CA LYS A 245 -30.12 19.90 12.87
C LYS A 245 -28.91 19.03 13.21
N TRP A 246 -28.43 18.23 12.26
CA TRP A 246 -27.21 17.45 12.42
C TRP A 246 -25.98 18.35 12.59
N MET A 247 -25.83 19.41 11.77
CA MET A 247 -24.74 20.38 11.89
C MET A 247 -24.74 21.06 13.27
N GLU A 248 -25.91 21.42 13.80
CA GLU A 248 -26.05 22.01 15.14
C GLU A 248 -25.68 21.03 16.27
N SER A 249 -25.87 19.72 16.05
CA SER A 249 -25.53 18.69 17.05
C SER A 249 -24.02 18.37 17.11
N CYS A 250 -23.26 18.74 16.08
CA CYS A 250 -21.83 18.48 15.97
C CYS A 250 -21.03 19.27 17.02
N ASN A 251 -20.55 18.58 18.05
CA ASN A 251 -19.75 19.18 19.12
C ASN A 251 -18.33 18.58 19.19
N TYR A 252 -17.47 19.20 20.00
CA TYR A 252 -16.07 18.81 20.14
C TYR A 252 -15.85 17.55 21.00
N ASP A 253 -16.84 17.13 21.79
CA ASP A 253 -16.69 15.99 22.71
C ASP A 253 -16.91 14.63 22.02
N SER A 254 -17.44 14.63 20.79
CA SER A 254 -17.75 13.43 20.03
C SER A 254 -17.03 13.38 18.67
N LEU A 255 -15.76 13.77 18.64
CA LEU A 255 -14.94 13.79 17.42
C LEU A 255 -14.77 12.39 16.82
N GLN A 256 -14.91 12.31 15.50
CA GLN A 256 -14.69 11.08 14.72
C GLN A 256 -13.55 11.29 13.72
N ILE A 257 -12.94 10.20 13.24
CA ILE A 257 -11.94 10.28 12.17
C ILE A 257 -12.66 10.50 10.84
N ILE A 258 -12.50 11.70 10.28
CA ILE A 258 -13.14 12.08 9.03
C ILE A 258 -12.18 12.10 7.84
N SER A 259 -10.86 12.08 8.11
CA SER A 259 -9.85 11.96 7.07
C SER A 259 -8.51 11.44 7.58
N TRP A 260 -7.94 10.47 6.88
CA TRP A 260 -6.54 10.03 6.94
C TRP A 260 -5.76 10.83 5.90
N ASN A 261 -5.11 11.92 6.32
CA ASN A 261 -4.47 12.85 5.39
C ASN A 261 -3.08 12.41 4.96
N GLU A 262 -2.33 11.74 5.83
CA GLU A 262 -1.02 11.19 5.52
C GLU A 262 -0.82 9.89 6.28
N LEU A 263 -0.23 8.89 5.62
CA LEU A 263 0.02 7.57 6.19
C LEU A 263 1.50 7.17 6.06
N TYR A 264 2.04 6.58 7.13
CA TYR A 264 3.29 5.83 7.06
C TYR A 264 3.00 4.40 6.62
N PRO A 265 3.72 3.84 5.62
CA PRO A 265 3.79 2.40 5.48
C PRO A 265 4.36 1.77 6.75
N ILE A 266 3.76 0.68 7.25
CA ILE A 266 4.15 0.13 8.56
C ILE A 266 5.61 -0.36 8.59
N TYR A 267 6.20 -0.74 7.46
CA TYR A 267 7.61 -1.12 7.44
C TYR A 267 8.57 0.06 7.72
N GLU A 268 8.11 1.32 7.61
CA GLU A 268 8.95 2.51 7.79
C GLU A 268 9.16 2.89 9.24
N ILE A 269 8.33 2.40 10.16
CA ILE A 269 8.42 2.72 11.60
C ILE A 269 9.50 1.90 12.32
N PHE A 270 10.03 0.85 11.68
CA PHE A 270 11.15 0.09 12.22
C PHE A 270 12.46 0.87 12.09
N GLU A 271 13.41 0.57 12.98
CA GLU A 271 14.77 1.09 12.90
C GLU A 271 15.46 0.71 11.57
N GLU A 272 16.38 1.57 11.13
CA GLU A 272 17.01 1.51 9.81
C GLU A 272 17.60 0.13 9.44
N PRO A 273 18.28 -0.62 10.33
CA PRO A 273 18.78 -1.96 9.99
C PRO A 273 17.66 -2.92 9.58
N LEU A 274 16.56 -2.94 10.33
CA LEU A 274 15.44 -3.85 10.09
C LEU A 274 14.61 -3.40 8.88
N CYS A 275 14.36 -2.09 8.76
CA CYS A 275 13.67 -1.52 7.60
C CYS A 275 14.39 -1.85 6.27
N ARG A 276 15.72 -1.81 6.27
CA ARG A 276 16.55 -2.17 5.11
C ARG A 276 16.44 -3.63 4.72
N GLU A 277 16.24 -4.54 5.67
CA GLU A 277 16.01 -5.96 5.38
C GLU A 277 14.60 -6.24 4.83
N ILE A 278 13.59 -5.52 5.30
CA ILE A 278 12.19 -5.69 4.89
C ILE A 278 11.99 -5.24 3.44
N LYS A 279 12.52 -4.07 3.07
CA LYS A 279 12.23 -3.41 1.77
C LYS A 279 12.48 -4.29 0.54
N PRO A 280 13.63 -4.98 0.40
CA PRO A 280 13.88 -5.85 -0.74
C PRO A 280 12.87 -7.01 -0.87
N ILE A 281 12.39 -7.53 0.26
CA ILE A 281 11.39 -8.63 0.29
C ILE A 281 10.04 -8.12 -0.19
N LEU A 282 9.68 -6.88 0.19
CA LEU A 282 8.49 -6.18 -0.27
C LEU A 282 8.60 -5.66 -1.71
N GLY A 283 9.76 -5.82 -2.35
CA GLY A 283 10.01 -5.32 -3.71
C GLY A 283 10.20 -3.81 -3.80
N ILE A 284 10.56 -3.16 -2.69
CA ILE A 284 10.79 -1.70 -2.61
C ILE A 284 12.26 -1.43 -2.92
N ASN A 285 12.54 -0.66 -3.97
CA ASN A 285 13.88 -0.28 -4.40
C ASN A 285 14.14 1.21 -4.11
N TYR A 286 15.29 1.55 -3.54
CA TYR A 286 15.63 2.91 -3.11
C TYR A 286 16.24 3.82 -4.18
N GLN A 287 16.47 3.34 -5.40
CA GLN A 287 17.27 4.08 -6.37
C GLN A 287 16.39 5.00 -7.23
N PRO A 288 16.55 6.34 -7.12
CA PRO A 288 15.90 7.28 -8.03
C PRO A 288 16.34 6.99 -9.48
N GLY A 289 15.39 6.84 -10.39
CA GLY A 289 15.67 6.49 -11.79
C GLY A 289 15.94 5.01 -12.06
N SER A 290 15.83 4.14 -11.04
CA SER A 290 15.87 2.70 -11.24
C SER A 290 14.53 2.20 -11.77
N PHE A 291 14.57 1.32 -12.77
CA PHE A 291 13.39 0.57 -13.19
C PHE A 291 12.82 -0.16 -11.96
N ASN A 292 11.50 -0.17 -11.78
CA ASN A 292 10.81 -0.89 -10.72
C ASN A 292 10.94 -2.42 -10.92
N ILE A 293 12.17 -2.95 -10.81
CA ILE A 293 12.50 -4.36 -10.96
C ILE A 293 12.08 -5.06 -9.69
N LYS A 294 10.99 -5.82 -9.81
CA LYS A 294 10.40 -6.61 -8.73
C LYS A 294 11.10 -7.97 -8.61
N GLU A 295 11.74 -8.40 -9.68
CA GLU A 295 12.54 -9.62 -9.73
C GLU A 295 13.74 -9.52 -8.81
N LYS A 296 14.06 -10.62 -8.13
CA LYS A 296 15.23 -10.80 -7.28
C LYS A 296 15.89 -12.14 -7.59
N VAL A 297 17.18 -12.27 -7.27
CA VAL A 297 17.83 -13.58 -7.24
C VAL A 297 17.32 -14.33 -6.02
N LEU A 298 16.44 -15.31 -6.23
CA LEU A 298 15.74 -16.01 -5.15
C LEU A 298 16.55 -17.17 -4.58
N LEU A 299 17.36 -17.80 -5.45
CA LEU A 299 18.19 -18.96 -5.12
C LEU A 299 19.37 -18.99 -6.10
N SER A 300 20.49 -19.55 -5.66
CA SER A 300 21.65 -19.85 -6.50
C SER A 300 22.20 -21.23 -6.13
N GLY A 301 22.97 -21.82 -7.03
CA GLY A 301 23.60 -23.10 -6.75
C GLY A 301 24.66 -23.48 -7.77
N ILE A 302 25.33 -24.60 -7.46
CA ILE A 302 26.41 -25.18 -8.25
C ILE A 302 26.05 -26.64 -8.54
N ILE A 303 26.25 -27.09 -9.78
CA ILE A 303 26.05 -28.47 -10.20
C ILE A 303 27.39 -29.01 -10.71
N PRO A 304 28.01 -30.02 -10.06
CA PRO A 304 29.20 -30.65 -10.59
C PRO A 304 28.86 -31.51 -11.82
N VAL A 305 29.63 -31.37 -12.89
CA VAL A 305 29.40 -32.01 -14.20
C VAL A 305 30.41 -33.13 -14.40
N ASN A 306 30.01 -34.37 -14.11
CA ASN A 306 30.97 -35.43 -13.80
C ASN A 306 31.02 -36.60 -14.80
N LYS A 307 30.02 -36.77 -15.67
CA LYS A 307 29.96 -37.74 -16.81
C LYS A 307 28.54 -37.77 -17.43
N PRO A 308 28.36 -38.33 -18.64
CA PRO A 308 27.04 -38.52 -19.23
C PRO A 308 26.14 -39.44 -18.38
N PRO A 309 24.80 -39.26 -18.42
CA PRO A 309 24.05 -38.30 -19.23
C PRO A 309 24.18 -36.89 -18.67
N PHE A 310 24.54 -35.90 -19.51
CA PHE A 310 24.77 -34.50 -19.10
C PHE A 310 23.46 -33.75 -18.78
N SER A 311 22.59 -34.41 -18.01
CA SER A 311 21.29 -33.97 -17.55
C SER A 311 21.25 -34.09 -16.03
N TYR A 312 21.08 -32.97 -15.35
CA TYR A 312 21.17 -32.90 -13.89
C TYR A 312 19.87 -32.35 -13.32
N ARG A 313 19.20 -33.13 -12.46
CA ARG A 313 18.03 -32.66 -11.72
C ARG A 313 18.49 -31.79 -10.55
N VAL A 314 17.95 -30.59 -10.45
CA VAL A 314 18.04 -29.75 -9.28
C VAL A 314 16.68 -29.77 -8.60
N ASN A 315 16.66 -30.16 -7.32
CA ASN A 315 15.46 -30.09 -6.48
C ASN A 315 15.53 -28.84 -5.61
N PHE A 316 14.41 -28.15 -5.47
CA PHE A 316 14.31 -27.02 -4.56
C PHE A 316 14.27 -27.49 -3.09
N PRO A 317 14.77 -26.66 -2.16
CA PRO A 317 14.74 -27.01 -0.73
C PRO A 317 13.31 -27.05 -0.17
N VAL A 318 12.36 -26.39 -0.84
CA VAL A 318 10.93 -26.34 -0.50
C VAL A 318 10.10 -26.30 -1.78
N CYS A 319 8.83 -26.67 -1.67
CA CYS A 319 7.87 -26.51 -2.77
C CYS A 319 7.49 -25.02 -2.92
N PHE A 320 7.63 -24.48 -4.13
CA PHE A 320 7.25 -23.09 -4.43
C PHE A 320 5.75 -22.95 -4.69
N LYS A 321 5.22 -21.73 -4.54
CA LYS A 321 3.80 -21.43 -4.86
C LYS A 321 3.55 -21.33 -6.37
N SER A 322 4.58 -21.01 -7.14
CA SER A 322 4.48 -20.79 -8.59
C SER A 322 5.79 -21.16 -9.29
N ASN A 323 5.70 -21.61 -10.54
CA ASN A 323 6.84 -21.85 -11.42
C ASN A 323 7.15 -20.66 -12.34
N ASN A 324 6.57 -19.47 -12.08
CA ASN A 324 6.81 -18.25 -12.85
C ASN A 324 8.16 -17.58 -12.52
N TYR A 325 9.24 -18.35 -12.68
CA TYR A 325 10.61 -17.92 -12.46
C TYR A 325 11.45 -18.18 -13.73
N GLN A 326 12.64 -17.58 -13.78
CA GLN A 326 13.63 -17.80 -14.81
C GLN A 326 14.90 -18.36 -14.20
N ILE A 327 15.63 -19.17 -14.96
CA ILE A 327 16.92 -19.72 -14.54
C ILE A 327 17.98 -19.32 -15.55
N PHE A 328 19.08 -18.82 -15.04
CA PHE A 328 20.27 -18.51 -15.80
C PHE A 328 21.43 -19.30 -15.23
N GLY A 329 22.38 -19.67 -16.07
CA GLY A 329 23.59 -20.33 -15.60
C GLY A 329 24.64 -20.45 -16.67
N LYS A 330 25.86 -20.73 -16.22
CA LYS A 330 27.06 -20.82 -17.07
C LYS A 330 27.88 -22.05 -16.67
N LEU A 331 28.64 -22.55 -17.64
CA LEU A 331 29.58 -23.64 -17.43
C LEU A 331 30.95 -23.05 -17.09
N LEU A 332 31.56 -23.57 -16.04
CA LEU A 332 32.85 -23.13 -15.51
C LEU A 332 33.77 -24.32 -15.31
N THR A 333 35.07 -24.08 -15.38
CA THR A 333 36.04 -24.98 -14.75
C THR A 333 35.98 -24.82 -13.23
N GLN A 334 36.51 -25.78 -12.46
CA GLN A 334 36.68 -25.60 -11.01
C GLN A 334 37.51 -24.36 -10.63
N ASN A 335 38.36 -23.87 -11.55
CA ASN A 335 39.16 -22.66 -11.36
C ASN A 335 38.40 -21.36 -11.70
N GLY A 336 37.10 -21.45 -12.05
CA GLY A 336 36.25 -20.30 -12.35
C GLY A 336 36.33 -19.78 -13.79
N GLU A 337 37.04 -20.46 -14.69
CA GLU A 337 37.13 -20.04 -16.10
C GLU A 337 35.84 -20.40 -16.85
N THR A 338 35.24 -19.43 -17.52
CA THR A 338 33.96 -19.61 -18.23
C THR A 338 34.15 -20.31 -19.58
N ILE A 339 33.32 -21.31 -19.85
CA ILE A 339 33.33 -22.07 -21.11
C ILE A 339 32.17 -21.63 -22.01
N ASN A 340 32.45 -20.67 -22.90
CA ASN A 340 31.43 -20.05 -23.76
C ASN A 340 30.97 -20.91 -24.95
N LYS A 341 31.68 -21.98 -25.30
CA LYS A 341 31.36 -22.83 -26.46
C LYS A 341 30.20 -23.79 -26.22
N VAL A 342 29.68 -23.82 -25.00
CA VAL A 342 28.76 -24.82 -24.50
C VAL A 342 27.43 -24.16 -24.18
N VAL A 343 26.35 -24.80 -24.59
CA VAL A 343 24.99 -24.30 -24.33
C VAL A 343 24.41 -25.09 -23.17
N ILE A 344 24.00 -24.38 -22.12
CA ILE A 344 23.21 -24.96 -21.03
C ILE A 344 21.74 -24.64 -21.27
N LYS A 345 20.90 -25.67 -21.25
CA LYS A 345 19.44 -25.51 -21.30
C LYS A 345 18.80 -25.94 -20.00
N PHE A 346 17.96 -25.08 -19.45
CA PHE A 346 17.09 -25.41 -18.32
C PHE A 346 15.71 -25.82 -18.83
N LYS A 347 15.24 -27.01 -18.45
CA LYS A 347 13.93 -27.54 -18.89
C LYS A 347 13.18 -28.20 -17.72
N SER A 348 11.92 -28.54 -17.98
CA SER A 348 11.03 -29.18 -17.01
C SER A 348 11.01 -28.40 -15.68
N MET A 349 10.84 -27.09 -15.80
CA MET A 349 10.77 -26.16 -14.69
C MET A 349 9.39 -26.25 -14.04
N ASP A 350 9.35 -26.68 -12.79
CA ASP A 350 8.15 -26.88 -11.99
C ASP A 350 8.36 -26.33 -10.57
N ILE A 351 7.34 -26.42 -9.72
CA ILE A 351 7.42 -25.91 -8.34
C ILE A 351 8.34 -26.73 -7.41
N TYR A 352 8.90 -27.84 -7.88
CA TYR A 352 9.81 -28.71 -7.14
C TYR A 352 11.25 -28.64 -7.63
N GLY A 353 11.50 -28.08 -8.82
CA GLY A 353 12.85 -27.99 -9.37
C GLY A 353 12.88 -27.85 -10.88
N PHE A 354 14.04 -28.21 -11.45
CA PHE A 354 14.30 -28.15 -12.88
C PHE A 354 15.39 -29.13 -13.29
N TYR A 355 15.53 -29.36 -14.59
CA TYR A 355 16.66 -30.08 -15.15
C TYR A 355 17.59 -29.13 -15.90
N ALA A 356 18.90 -29.25 -15.66
CA ALA A 356 19.95 -28.60 -16.44
C ALA A 356 20.54 -29.61 -17.44
N PHE A 357 20.60 -29.22 -18.72
CA PHE A 357 21.16 -30.02 -19.81
C PHE A 357 22.38 -29.31 -20.38
N VAL A 358 23.50 -30.01 -20.50
CA VAL A 358 24.69 -29.52 -21.19
C VAL A 358 24.71 -30.09 -22.60
N GLU A 359 24.53 -29.22 -23.60
CA GLU A 359 24.56 -29.60 -25.01
C GLU A 359 25.95 -29.35 -25.63
N ASN A 360 26.27 -30.03 -26.74
CA ASN A 360 27.53 -29.88 -27.49
C ASN A 360 28.82 -30.23 -26.71
N PHE A 361 28.73 -31.14 -25.73
CA PHE A 361 29.87 -31.56 -24.90
C PHE A 361 30.99 -32.27 -25.68
N SER A 362 30.73 -32.78 -26.89
CA SER A 362 31.72 -33.46 -27.73
C SER A 362 32.92 -32.60 -28.16
N THR A 363 32.92 -31.31 -27.80
CA THR A 363 34.01 -30.36 -28.06
C THR A 363 34.90 -30.08 -26.83
N ILE A 364 34.57 -30.62 -25.66
CA ILE A 364 35.30 -30.42 -24.40
C ILE A 364 36.06 -31.71 -24.07
N GLY A 365 37.38 -31.62 -23.94
CA GLY A 365 38.24 -32.78 -23.69
C GLY A 365 37.88 -33.56 -22.41
N GLU A 366 38.20 -34.85 -22.40
CA GLU A 366 37.71 -35.87 -21.44
C GLU A 366 38.13 -35.69 -19.96
N HIS A 367 38.78 -34.59 -19.58
CA HIS A 367 39.45 -34.47 -18.27
C HIS A 367 39.26 -33.12 -17.56
N MET A 368 38.19 -32.38 -17.85
CA MET A 368 37.91 -31.15 -17.08
C MET A 368 36.91 -31.42 -15.96
N ASP A 369 37.28 -31.05 -14.74
CA ASP A 369 36.35 -30.89 -13.64
C ASP A 369 35.52 -29.63 -13.87
N LEU A 370 34.29 -29.82 -14.34
CA LEU A 370 33.39 -28.76 -14.74
C LEU A 370 32.24 -28.60 -13.75
N GLN A 371 31.71 -27.38 -13.67
CA GLN A 371 30.53 -27.08 -12.87
C GLN A 371 29.60 -26.10 -13.58
N ILE A 372 28.30 -26.25 -13.33
CA ILE A 372 27.30 -25.27 -13.74
C ILE A 372 27.00 -24.40 -12.53
N GLU A 373 27.31 -23.11 -12.62
CA GLU A 373 26.77 -22.11 -11.69
C GLU A 373 25.46 -21.59 -12.25
N TRP A 374 24.44 -21.51 -11.40
CA TRP A 374 23.12 -21.04 -11.79
C TRP A 374 22.49 -20.14 -10.74
N ILE A 375 21.59 -19.28 -11.22
CA ILE A 375 20.74 -18.41 -10.43
C ILE A 375 19.29 -18.57 -10.87
N LEU A 376 18.38 -18.52 -9.90
CA LEU A 376 16.94 -18.48 -10.12
C LEU A 376 16.44 -17.07 -9.82
N ILE A 377 15.78 -16.47 -10.80
CA ILE A 377 15.27 -15.11 -10.75
C ILE A 377 13.74 -15.15 -10.77
N GLY A 378 13.10 -14.40 -9.89
CA GLY A 378 11.64 -14.26 -9.87
C GLY A 378 11.18 -13.19 -8.89
N ILE A 379 9.88 -12.95 -8.84
CA ILE A 379 9.28 -12.01 -7.88
C ILE A 379 9.02 -12.76 -6.56
N PRO A 380 9.67 -12.39 -5.43
CA PRO A 380 9.52 -13.10 -4.15
C PRO A 380 8.07 -13.39 -3.76
N ALA A 381 7.21 -12.38 -3.89
CA ALA A 381 5.78 -12.44 -3.55
C ALA A 381 5.00 -13.48 -4.39
N LYS A 382 5.35 -13.65 -5.67
CA LYS A 382 4.68 -14.61 -6.57
C LYS A 382 5.21 -16.03 -6.41
N ILE A 383 6.51 -16.18 -6.25
CA ILE A 383 7.15 -17.50 -6.09
C ILE A 383 6.90 -18.09 -4.70
N GLY A 384 6.78 -17.23 -3.68
CA GLY A 384 6.68 -17.67 -2.31
C GLY A 384 7.99 -18.21 -1.75
N PHE A 385 9.13 -17.72 -2.26
CA PHE A 385 10.46 -18.08 -1.77
C PHE A 385 11.44 -16.92 -1.96
N PHE A 386 12.31 -16.67 -0.98
CA PHE A 386 13.45 -15.76 -1.11
C PHE A 386 14.56 -16.08 -0.09
N SER A 387 15.61 -16.75 -0.56
CA SER A 387 16.74 -17.18 0.26
C SER A 387 17.44 -16.00 0.93
N MET A 388 17.76 -16.13 2.22
CA MET A 388 18.54 -15.12 2.96
C MET A 388 19.94 -14.90 2.37
N TYR A 389 20.50 -15.91 1.71
CA TYR A 389 21.85 -15.85 1.13
C TYR A 389 21.93 -15.07 -0.19
N THR A 390 20.80 -14.86 -0.87
CA THR A 390 20.77 -14.21 -2.19
C THR A 390 20.13 -12.82 -2.17
N ARG A 391 19.59 -12.38 -1.03
CA ARG A 391 18.89 -11.08 -0.89
C ARG A 391 19.72 -9.86 -1.25
N ASN A 392 21.03 -9.95 -1.08
CA ASN A 392 21.94 -8.84 -1.38
C ASN A 392 22.44 -8.85 -2.84
N ILE A 393 22.05 -9.84 -3.65
CA ILE A 393 22.43 -9.93 -5.06
C ILE A 393 21.52 -9.03 -5.89
N GLN A 394 22.10 -8.05 -6.58
CA GLN A 394 21.38 -7.15 -7.49
C GLN A 394 21.34 -7.73 -8.91
N ILE A 395 20.20 -7.60 -9.60
CA ILE A 395 20.04 -8.07 -10.98
C ILE A 395 20.69 -7.10 -11.99
N LEU A 396 20.65 -5.80 -11.71
CA LEU A 396 21.35 -4.77 -12.49
C LEU A 396 22.56 -4.28 -11.72
N GLY A 397 23.75 -4.50 -12.26
CA GLY A 397 24.93 -3.73 -11.91
C GLY A 397 24.82 -2.35 -12.55
N SER A 398 25.25 -1.31 -11.84
CA SER A 398 25.55 -0.01 -12.43
C SER A 398 26.36 -0.21 -13.73
N ILE A 399 25.97 0.48 -14.80
CA ILE A 399 26.73 0.54 -16.06
C ILE A 399 28.03 1.29 -15.75
N ASN A 400 28.99 0.61 -15.14
CA ASN A 400 30.41 0.85 -15.25
C ASN A 400 31.18 -0.20 -14.44
N THR A 401 32.21 -0.72 -15.09
CA THR A 401 33.12 -1.78 -14.68
C THR A 401 32.49 -3.15 -14.59
N SER A 402 32.73 -3.92 -15.66
CA SER A 402 32.98 -5.37 -15.62
C SER A 402 32.37 -6.07 -14.40
N PHE A 403 31.27 -6.79 -14.60
CA PHE A 403 31.14 -8.05 -13.89
C PHE A 403 32.45 -8.84 -14.09
N PRO A 404 33.25 -9.12 -13.04
CA PRO A 404 34.00 -10.36 -13.06
C PRO A 404 32.94 -11.43 -12.74
N LEU A 405 32.18 -11.84 -13.75
CA LEU A 405 31.24 -12.96 -13.64
C LEU A 405 32.01 -14.25 -13.89
#